data_AF-A0A396PUU0-F1
#
_entry.id   AF-A0A396PUU0-F1
#
_cell.length_a   1.000
_cell.length_b   1.000
_cell.length_c   1.000
_cell.angle_alpha   90.00
_cell.angle_beta   90.00
_cell.angle_gamma   90.00
#
_symmetry.space_group_name_H-M   'P 1'
#
loop_
_entity.id
_entity.type
_entity.pdbx_description
1 polymer ?
#
loop_
_entity_poly.entity_id
_entity_poly.type
_entity_poly.pdbx_seq_one_letter_code
_entity_poly.pdbx_strand_id
1 'polypeptide(L)'
;MRLSVKDRIDFLQRFIILHSYIYYELNNSYISDKEYDAKAKELTRYKNEYPNLWKASMYYKQFGDEYNGSTGFTLYHDLDEHQKDIIRSLVPG
;
A
#
# COMPACT_ATOMS: atom_id res chain seq x y z
N MET A 1 14.52 -6.98 -16.32
CA MET A 1 13.80 -7.76 -15.29
C MET A 1 12.31 -7.49 -15.45
N ARG A 2 11.48 -8.48 -15.81
CA ARG A 2 10.03 -8.33 -15.77
C ARG A 2 9.61 -8.45 -14.29
N LEU A 3 9.02 -7.40 -13.73
CA LEU A 3 8.37 -7.49 -12.41
C LEU A 3 7.28 -8.55 -12.47
N SER A 4 7.25 -9.45 -11.49
CA SER A 4 6.14 -10.38 -11.36
C SER A 4 4.87 -9.63 -10.93
N VAL A 5 3.71 -10.24 -11.15
CA VAL A 5 2.43 -9.69 -10.65
C VAL A 5 2.48 -9.51 -9.13
N LYS A 6 3.12 -10.43 -8.41
CA LYS A 6 3.30 -10.34 -6.97
C LYS A 6 4.15 -9.11 -6.58
N ASP A 7 5.26 -8.87 -7.28
CA ASP A 7 6.10 -7.70 -7.01
C ASP A 7 5.32 -6.40 -7.23
N ARG A 8 4.41 -6.38 -8.21
CA ARG A 8 3.53 -5.23 -8.46
C ARG A 8 2.53 -5.03 -7.32
N ILE A 9 1.93 -6.11 -6.80
CA ILE A 9 1.05 -6.05 -5.62
C ILE A 9 1.82 -5.52 -4.42
N ASP A 10 3.00 -6.09 -4.13
CA ASP A 10 3.83 -5.70 -2.99
C ASP A 10 4.31 -4.24 -3.09
N PHE A 11 4.58 -3.76 -4.31
CA PHE A 11 4.91 -2.37 -4.57
C PHE A 11 3.71 -1.44 -4.30
N LEU A 12 2.54 -1.78 -4.84
CA LEU A 12 1.32 -0.97 -4.67
C LEU A 12 0.88 -0.91 -3.21
N GLN A 13 0.97 -2.01 -2.47
CA GLN A 13 0.69 -2.01 -1.03
C GLN A 13 1.60 -1.04 -0.27
N ARG A 14 2.92 -1.10 -0.52
CA ARG A 14 3.88 -0.17 0.10
C ARG A 14 3.62 1.27 -0.28
N PHE A 15 3.33 1.52 -1.55
CA PHE A 15 3.00 2.85 -2.05
C PHE A 15 1.80 3.43 -1.29
N ILE A 16 0.71 2.66 -1.17
CA ILE A 16 -0.49 3.09 -0.46
C ILE A 16 -0.20 3.36 1.02
N ILE A 17 0.53 2.47 1.71
CA ILE A 17 0.88 2.67 3.11
C ILE A 17 1.75 3.92 3.31
N LEU A 18 2.79 4.08 2.49
CA LEU A 18 3.73 5.21 2.57
C LEU A 18 2.99 6.54 2.39
N HIS A 19 2.14 6.65 1.36
CA HIS A 19 1.42 7.89 1.11
C HIS A 19 0.31 8.15 2.13
N SER A 20 -0.27 7.10 2.72
CA SER A 20 -1.19 7.25 3.86
C SER A 20 -0.45 7.77 5.11
N TYR A 21 0.73 7.23 5.40
CA TYR A 21 1.59 7.71 6.49
C TYR A 21 1.94 9.19 6.31
N ILE A 22 2.42 9.57 5.12
CA ILE A 22 2.81 10.95 4.83
C ILE A 22 1.62 11.91 4.97
N TYR A 23 0.44 11.49 4.48
CA TYR A 23 -0.78 12.30 4.56
C TYR A 23 -1.28 12.48 6.00
N TYR A 24 -1.45 11.38 6.75
CA TYR A 24 -2.09 11.43 8.07
C TYR A 24 -1.12 11.77 9.21
N GLU A 25 0.13 11.31 9.17
CA GLU A 25 1.09 11.50 10.27
C GLU A 25 1.99 12.72 10.06
N LEU A 26 2.36 13.03 8.81
CA LEU A 26 3.26 14.14 8.50
C LEU A 26 2.53 15.41 8.03
N ASN A 27 1.20 15.36 7.87
CA ASN A 27 0.39 16.44 7.29
C ASN A 27 0.98 16.99 5.98
N ASN A 28 1.54 16.10 5.16
CA ASN A 28 2.20 16.45 3.90
C ASN A 28 1.61 15.59 2.76
N SER A 29 1.80 16.01 1.51
CA SER A 29 1.43 15.19 0.37
C SER A 29 2.37 15.41 -0.81
N TYR A 30 2.98 14.33 -1.28
CA TYR A 30 3.83 14.31 -2.48
C TYR A 30 3.07 13.92 -3.76
N ILE A 31 1.84 13.42 -3.62
CA ILE A 31 1.04 12.96 -4.76
C ILE A 31 -0.37 13.55 -4.67
N SER A 32 -1.03 13.68 -5.81
CA SER A 32 -2.43 14.07 -5.82
C SER A 32 -3.35 12.95 -5.36
N ASP A 33 -4.52 13.30 -4.81
CA ASP A 33 -5.58 12.33 -4.48
C ASP A 33 -5.95 11.45 -5.68
N LYS A 34 -5.92 12.03 -6.89
CA LYS A 34 -6.17 11.31 -8.14
C LYS A 34 -5.13 10.23 -8.42
N GLU A 35 -3.86 10.49 -8.13
CA GLU A 35 -2.78 9.50 -8.29
C GLU A 35 -2.89 8.40 -7.24
N TYR A 36 -3.19 8.76 -5.99
CA TYR A 36 -3.44 7.80 -4.93
C TYR A 36 -4.62 6.87 -5.28
N ASP A 37 -5.77 7.44 -5.67
CA ASP A 37 -6.97 6.69 -6.07
C ASP A 37 -6.71 5.77 -7.28
N ALA A 38 -5.96 6.25 -8.28
CA ALA A 38 -5.58 5.42 -9.42
C ALA A 38 -4.77 4.19 -9.01
N LYS A 39 -3.85 4.33 -8.04
CA LYS A 39 -3.02 3.24 -7.52
C LYS A 39 -3.83 2.28 -6.63
N ALA A 40 -4.75 2.82 -5.82
CA ALA A 40 -5.66 2.02 -5.00
C ALA A 40 -6.59 1.16 -5.88
N LYS A 41 -7.16 1.74 -6.94
CA LYS A 41 -7.97 1.02 -7.93
C LYS A 41 -7.16 -0.06 -8.66
N GLU A 42 -5.92 0.26 -9.04
CA GLU A 42 -5.01 -0.72 -9.64
C GLU A 42 -4.77 -1.91 -8.70
N LEU A 43 -4.54 -1.65 -7.41
CA LEU A 43 -4.34 -2.68 -6.40
C LEU A 43 -5.59 -3.55 -6.20
N THR A 44 -6.77 -2.93 -6.08
CA THR A 44 -8.04 -3.65 -5.97
C THR A 44 -8.29 -4.55 -7.18
N ARG A 45 -7.96 -4.10 -8.39
CA ARG A 45 -8.03 -4.95 -9.58
C ARG A 45 -7.12 -6.17 -9.47
N TYR A 46 -5.85 -5.98 -9.08
CA TYR A 46 -4.91 -7.10 -8.91
C TYR A 46 -5.33 -8.08 -7.83
N LYS A 47 -5.90 -7.59 -6.72
CA LYS A 47 -6.50 -8.43 -5.68
C LYS A 47 -7.55 -9.39 -6.25
N ASN A 48 -8.44 -8.87 -7.10
CA ASN A 48 -9.53 -9.65 -7.69
C ASN A 48 -9.04 -10.60 -8.79
N GLU A 49 -8.08 -10.18 -9.62
CA GLU A 49 -7.54 -11.00 -10.71
C GLU A 49 -6.60 -12.10 -10.21
N TYR A 50 -5.87 -11.88 -9.11
CA TYR A 50 -4.84 -12.77 -8.60
C TYR A 50 -4.96 -13.04 -7.09
N PRO A 51 -6.07 -13.65 -6.61
CA PRO A 51 -6.33 -13.86 -5.19
C PRO A 51 -5.25 -14.70 -4.49
N ASN A 52 -4.63 -15.65 -5.19
CA ASN A 52 -3.54 -16.46 -4.64
C ASN A 52 -2.28 -15.62 -4.38
N LEU A 53 -1.94 -14.71 -5.30
CA LEU A 53 -0.79 -13.81 -5.14
C LEU A 53 -1.09 -12.71 -4.12
N TRP A 54 -2.34 -12.26 -4.06
CA TRP A 54 -2.82 -11.34 -3.03
C TRP A 54 -2.60 -11.92 -1.63
N LYS A 55 -3.04 -13.16 -1.37
CA LYS A 55 -2.86 -13.82 -0.07
C LYS A 55 -1.39 -14.09 0.28
N ALA A 56 -0.53 -14.21 -0.73
CA ALA A 56 0.91 -14.36 -0.55
C ALA A 56 1.68 -13.01 -0.50
N SER A 57 0.99 -11.88 -0.64
CA SER A 57 1.62 -10.55 -0.67
C SER A 57 2.15 -10.13 0.70
N MET A 58 3.13 -9.22 0.69
CA MET A 58 3.89 -8.81 1.86
C MET A 58 3.01 -8.17 2.95
N TYR A 59 2.00 -7.37 2.56
CA TYR A 59 1.14 -6.64 3.49
C TYR A 59 -0.30 -7.18 3.48
N TYR A 60 -0.50 -8.44 3.08
CA TYR A 60 -1.84 -9.05 3.10
C TYR A 60 -2.54 -8.91 4.46
N LYS A 61 -1.80 -8.98 5.57
CA LYS A 61 -2.36 -8.84 6.93
C LYS A 61 -3.01 -7.48 7.17
N GLN A 62 -2.45 -6.40 6.63
CA GLN A 62 -2.96 -5.03 6.81
C GLN A 62 -4.12 -4.73 5.87
N PHE A 63 -4.07 -5.24 4.64
CA PHE A 63 -5.11 -4.98 3.65
C PHE A 63 -6.30 -5.95 3.80
N GLY A 64 -6.03 -7.24 3.96
CA GLY A 64 -7.03 -8.29 4.09
C GLY A 64 -7.93 -8.48 2.86
N ASP A 65 -8.89 -9.38 2.97
CA ASP A 65 -9.86 -9.67 1.90
C ASP A 65 -10.94 -8.57 1.77
N GLU A 66 -11.08 -7.68 2.77
CA GLU A 66 -12.07 -6.59 2.75
C GLU A 66 -11.55 -5.29 2.11
N TYR A 67 -10.25 -5.22 1.78
CA TYR A 67 -9.71 -4.02 1.14
C TYR A 67 -10.42 -3.70 -0.18
N ASN A 68 -10.94 -2.48 -0.28
CA ASN A 68 -11.69 -2.00 -1.43
C ASN A 68 -11.07 -0.72 -2.04
N GLY A 69 -9.96 -0.23 -1.50
CA GLY A 69 -9.30 1.00 -1.94
C GLY A 69 -9.84 2.30 -1.34
N SER A 70 -10.78 2.26 -0.38
CA SER A 70 -11.45 3.47 0.13
C SER A 70 -10.67 4.27 1.18
N THR A 71 -9.82 3.62 1.99
CA THR A 71 -9.01 4.33 3.00
C THR A 71 -7.70 3.60 3.28
N GLY A 72 -6.65 4.37 3.55
CA GLY A 72 -5.37 3.87 4.02
C GLY A 72 -5.02 4.25 5.46
N PHE A 73 -5.97 4.88 6.17
CA PHE A 73 -5.75 5.46 7.50
C PHE A 73 -5.18 4.47 8.52
N THR A 74 -5.75 3.28 8.63
CA THR A 74 -5.29 2.28 9.62
C THR A 74 -4.05 1.52 9.17
N LEU A 75 -3.77 1.49 7.86
CA LEU A 75 -2.78 0.58 7.27
C LEU A 75 -1.38 0.76 7.84
N TYR A 76 -0.98 2.00 8.17
CA TYR A 76 0.32 2.27 8.78
C TYR A 76 0.35 1.90 10.27
N HIS A 77 -0.73 2.11 11.01
CA HIS A 77 -0.80 1.78 12.43
C HIS A 77 -0.84 0.26 12.67
N ASP A 78 -1.41 -0.48 11.72
CA ASP A 78 -1.50 -1.95 11.73
C ASP A 78 -0.18 -2.65 11.38
N LEU A 79 0.87 -1.89 11.04
CA LEU A 79 2.23 -2.41 10.84
C LEU A 79 2.92 -2.74 12.17
N ASP A 80 3.81 -3.73 12.15
CA ASP A 80 4.79 -3.89 13.22
C ASP A 80 5.89 -2.80 13.15
N GLU A 81 6.67 -2.64 14.22
CA GLU A 81 7.66 -1.56 14.30
C GLU A 81 8.75 -1.67 13.22
N HIS A 82 9.19 -2.89 12.86
CA HIS A 82 10.17 -3.07 11.80
C HIS A 82 9.62 -2.63 10.44
N GLN A 83 8.36 -2.95 10.15
CA GLN A 83 7.68 -2.48 8.95
C GLN A 83 7.49 -0.95 8.96
N LYS A 84 7.16 -0.35 10.11
CA LYS A 84 7.08 1.12 10.22
C LYS A 84 8.42 1.78 9.96
N ASP A 85 9.52 1.23 10.49
CA ASP A 85 10.87 1.76 10.25
C ASP A 85 11.24 1.71 8.77
N ILE A 86 10.86 0.64 8.06
CA ILE A 86 11.00 0.58 6.60
C ILE A 86 10.21 1.72 5.95
N ILE A 87 8.93 1.92 6.29
CA ILE A 87 8.10 2.98 5.70
C ILE A 87 8.68 4.37 5.98
N ARG A 88 9.11 4.64 7.23
CA ARG A 88 9.75 5.90 7.62
C ARG A 88 11.02 6.16 6.81
N SER A 89 11.84 5.13 6.57
CA SER A 89 13.07 5.25 5.78
C SER A 89 12.84 5.56 4.29
N LEU A 90 11.64 5.32 3.79
CA LEU A 90 11.25 5.58 2.39
C LEU A 90 10.66 6.99 2.18
N VAL A 91 10.41 7.74 3.25
CA VAL A 91 9.94 9.11 3.13
C VAL A 91 11.05 9.96 2.51
N PRO A 92 10.77 10.70 1.42
CA PRO A 92 11.73 11.65 0.87
C PRO A 92 12.07 12.70 1.92
N GLY A 93 13.37 12.86 2.20
CA GLY A 93 13.91 13.91 3.07
C GLY A 93 14.03 15.26 2.38
#